data_AF-A0A1I2TDY0-F1
#
_entry.id   AF-A0A1I2TDY0-F1
#
_cell.length_a   1.000
_cell.length_b   1.000
_cell.length_c   1.000
_cell.angle_alpha   90.00
_cell.angle_beta   90.00
_cell.angle_gamma   90.00
#
_symmetry.space_group_name_H-M   'P 1'
#
loop_
_entity.id
_entity.type
_entity.pdbx_description
1 polymer ?
#
loop_
_entity_poly.entity_id
_entity_poly.type
_entity_poly.pdbx_seq_one_letter_code
_entity_poly.pdbx_strand_id
1 'polypeptide(L)'
;MAYKKVQFIAWVIHTGPAADPKDKTKQIYKGLKNSAEDIAERVKLVTQVIDQAKAAIGHSQTESDTLKIFMMPEFFFRGPTGAYDMDDVATLVAALQAAVKDASWKDWLFVFGSIVGKSFTTKEQSFFLRLFGPRFVVDTSKPVEIYNYCLIQKGGFGNASGAGPASARAVMKQLKSGMDFIPKAKLSGSEIPFERAKPLEPTREFGTTSDIQITNYDGSSIFQIDGLTYGLEVCLDHLKQRLKNVAKLPPIDIQLVPSCGASIQNNAIVAKKDGFVFNCDGYADYDRQVLGGNSALVKVGTGAVTAPKSFTAVSSARASDLYGQGAGEIRVYPTQVLSQSMVSKL
;
A
#
# COMPACT_ATOMS: atom_id res chain seq x y z
N MET A 1 7.30 2.44 -24.40
CA MET A 1 6.18 3.00 -25.19
C MET A 1 5.40 3.91 -24.28
N ALA A 2 4.92 5.06 -24.76
CA ALA A 2 4.07 5.93 -23.96
C ALA A 2 2.62 5.43 -24.00
N TYR A 3 2.01 5.25 -22.84
CA TYR A 3 0.61 4.86 -22.72
C TYR A 3 -0.30 6.01 -23.16
N LYS A 4 -1.35 5.70 -23.94
CA LYS A 4 -2.39 6.65 -24.38
C LYS A 4 -3.62 6.60 -23.49
N LYS A 5 -3.79 5.50 -22.77
CA LYS A 5 -4.95 5.24 -21.93
C LYS A 5 -4.49 4.69 -20.58
N VAL A 6 -5.34 4.85 -19.57
CA VAL A 6 -5.15 4.27 -18.23
C VAL A 6 -6.45 3.64 -17.75
N GLN A 7 -6.33 2.53 -17.02
CA GLN A 7 -7.43 1.88 -16.36
C GLN A 7 -7.09 1.65 -14.89
N PHE A 8 -8.03 1.99 -14.02
CA PHE A 8 -7.87 1.88 -12.57
C PHE A 8 -8.67 0.69 -12.04
N ILE A 9 -8.03 -0.08 -11.18
CA ILE A 9 -8.58 -1.31 -10.60
C ILE A 9 -8.32 -1.28 -9.10
N ALA A 10 -9.39 -1.28 -8.31
CA ALA A 10 -9.30 -1.30 -6.85
C ALA A 10 -9.66 -2.70 -6.35
N TRP A 11 -8.87 -3.23 -5.43
CA TRP A 11 -9.29 -4.37 -4.61
C TRP A 11 -9.71 -3.86 -3.24
N VAL A 12 -11.02 -3.73 -3.08
CA VAL A 12 -11.67 -3.25 -1.86
C VAL A 12 -11.79 -4.42 -0.89
N ILE A 13 -11.06 -4.36 0.23
CA ILE A 13 -11.02 -5.41 1.26
C ILE A 13 -10.84 -4.80 2.65
N HIS A 14 -11.51 -5.35 3.68
CA HIS A 14 -11.42 -4.81 5.03
C HIS A 14 -10.07 -5.12 5.70
N THR A 15 -9.20 -4.12 5.83
CA THR A 15 -7.85 -4.26 6.42
C THR A 15 -7.74 -3.70 7.83
N GLY A 16 -8.81 -3.09 8.37
CA GLY A 16 -8.87 -2.60 9.74
C GLY A 16 -8.78 -3.72 10.80
N PRO A 17 -8.53 -3.38 12.07
CA PRO A 17 -8.64 -4.31 13.19
C PRO A 17 -10.02 -4.98 13.26
N ALA A 18 -10.07 -6.21 13.75
CA ALA A 18 -11.33 -6.92 13.99
C ALA A 18 -11.68 -6.89 15.48
N ALA A 19 -12.97 -7.02 15.82
CA ALA A 19 -13.37 -7.30 17.19
C ALA A 19 -12.82 -8.66 17.64
N ASP A 20 -12.39 -8.76 18.89
CA ASP A 20 -12.00 -10.06 19.45
C ASP A 20 -13.24 -10.95 19.62
N PRO A 21 -13.26 -12.18 19.07
CA PRO A 21 -14.37 -13.11 19.24
C PRO A 21 -14.64 -13.49 20.71
N LYS A 22 -13.64 -13.38 21.60
CA LYS A 22 -13.75 -13.72 23.03
C LYS A 22 -14.21 -12.54 23.89
N ASP A 23 -13.87 -11.32 23.49
CA ASP A 23 -14.26 -10.08 24.19
C ASP A 23 -14.52 -8.98 23.16
N LYS A 24 -15.80 -8.75 22.84
CA LYS A 24 -16.19 -7.75 21.83
C LYS A 24 -15.83 -6.31 22.18
N THR A 25 -15.41 -6.03 23.42
CA THR A 25 -14.87 -4.71 23.81
C THR A 25 -13.42 -4.53 23.39
N LYS A 26 -12.75 -5.63 23.03
CA LYS A 26 -11.37 -5.68 22.56
C LYS A 26 -11.30 -5.87 21.06
N GLN A 27 -10.11 -5.61 20.53
CA GLN A 27 -9.77 -5.74 19.12
C GLN A 27 -8.50 -6.57 18.96
N ILE A 28 -8.39 -7.21 17.81
CA ILE A 28 -7.25 -8.01 17.37
C ILE A 28 -6.83 -7.60 15.96
N TYR A 29 -5.56 -7.85 15.64
CA TYR A 29 -5.12 -7.90 14.24
C TYR A 29 -5.41 -9.29 13.68
N LYS A 30 -6.04 -9.35 12.51
CA LYS A 30 -6.29 -10.61 11.80
C LYS A 30 -5.01 -11.10 11.14
N GLY A 31 -4.79 -12.41 11.21
CA GLY A 31 -3.64 -13.07 10.60
C GLY A 31 -3.38 -14.45 11.20
N LEU A 32 -2.52 -15.20 10.54
CA LEU A 32 -2.06 -16.52 10.97
C LEU A 32 -0.88 -16.37 11.94
N LYS A 33 -0.83 -17.23 12.96
CA LYS A 33 0.17 -17.13 14.04
C LYS A 33 1.62 -17.20 13.53
N ASN A 34 1.85 -17.95 12.46
CA ASN A 34 3.15 -18.08 11.84
C ASN A 34 3.28 -17.03 10.72
N SER A 35 4.25 -16.11 10.83
CA SER A 35 4.44 -15.04 9.83
C SER A 35 4.65 -15.56 8.41
N ALA A 36 5.43 -16.63 8.24
CA ALA A 36 5.71 -17.18 6.91
C ALA A 36 4.44 -17.77 6.28
N GLU A 37 3.62 -18.46 7.07
CA GLU A 37 2.31 -18.96 6.62
C GLU A 37 1.34 -17.82 6.29
N ASP A 38 1.28 -16.79 7.14
CA ASP A 38 0.45 -15.61 6.93
C ASP A 38 0.83 -14.88 5.63
N ILE A 39 2.13 -14.64 5.42
CA ILE A 39 2.67 -14.03 4.19
C ILE A 39 2.32 -14.89 2.98
N ALA A 40 2.56 -16.20 3.04
CA ALA A 40 2.29 -17.09 1.91
C ALA A 40 0.81 -17.08 1.50
N GLU A 41 -0.12 -17.12 2.46
CA GLU A 41 -1.56 -17.08 2.17
C GLU A 41 -2.02 -15.71 1.65
N ARG A 42 -1.49 -14.60 2.19
CA ARG A 42 -1.79 -13.26 1.65
C ARG A 42 -1.26 -13.09 0.23
N VAL A 43 -0.04 -13.53 -0.06
CA VAL A 43 0.54 -13.47 -1.41
C VAL A 43 -0.26 -14.35 -2.38
N LYS A 44 -0.64 -15.57 -1.97
CA LYS A 44 -1.51 -16.44 -2.77
C LYS A 44 -2.83 -15.77 -3.10
N LEU A 45 -3.47 -15.11 -2.11
CA LEU A 45 -4.70 -14.36 -2.34
C LEU A 45 -4.47 -13.19 -3.32
N VAL A 46 -3.35 -12.46 -3.20
CA VAL A 46 -2.98 -11.39 -4.15
C VAL A 46 -2.87 -11.96 -5.57
N THR A 47 -2.11 -13.04 -5.77
CA THR A 47 -1.93 -13.67 -7.08
C THR A 47 -3.27 -14.07 -7.71
N GLN A 48 -4.14 -14.71 -6.93
CA GLN A 48 -5.48 -15.07 -7.37
C GLN A 48 -6.33 -13.87 -7.81
N VAL A 49 -6.26 -12.77 -7.06
CA VAL A 49 -7.04 -11.57 -7.31
C VAL A 49 -6.53 -10.81 -8.54
N ILE A 50 -5.21 -10.67 -8.71
CA ILE A 50 -4.66 -9.99 -9.89
C ILE A 50 -4.97 -10.78 -11.18
N ASP A 51 -4.96 -12.11 -11.12
CA ASP A 51 -5.36 -12.95 -12.26
C ASP A 51 -6.84 -12.77 -12.60
N GLN A 52 -7.73 -12.69 -11.59
CA GLN A 52 -9.14 -12.37 -11.81
C GLN A 52 -9.34 -10.96 -12.37
N ALA A 53 -8.63 -9.96 -11.84
CA ALA A 53 -8.68 -8.60 -12.35
C ALA A 53 -8.29 -8.56 -13.84
N LYS A 54 -7.24 -9.29 -14.22
CA LYS A 54 -6.80 -9.44 -15.61
C LYS A 54 -7.84 -10.14 -16.49
N ALA A 55 -8.51 -11.18 -15.98
CA ALA A 55 -9.58 -11.85 -16.70
C ALA A 55 -10.80 -10.92 -16.91
N ALA A 56 -11.14 -10.10 -15.91
CA ALA A 56 -12.33 -9.25 -15.92
C ALA A 56 -12.25 -8.04 -16.86
N ILE A 57 -11.05 -7.52 -17.15
CA ILE A 57 -10.90 -6.39 -18.10
C ILE A 57 -11.17 -6.79 -19.56
N GLY A 58 -11.17 -8.10 -19.88
CA GLY A 58 -11.47 -8.64 -21.21
C GLY A 58 -10.39 -8.36 -22.27
N HIS A 59 -10.39 -9.14 -23.36
CA HIS A 59 -9.37 -9.07 -24.41
C HIS A 59 -9.36 -7.75 -25.20
N SER A 60 -10.46 -7.01 -25.27
CA SER A 60 -10.49 -5.70 -25.95
C SER A 60 -9.74 -4.61 -25.19
N GLN A 61 -9.36 -4.85 -23.93
CA GLN A 61 -8.61 -3.90 -23.10
C GLN A 61 -7.19 -4.37 -22.80
N THR A 62 -6.73 -5.48 -23.40
CA THR A 62 -5.33 -5.93 -23.36
C THR A 62 -4.44 -5.19 -24.38
N GLU A 63 -4.93 -4.09 -24.95
CA GLU A 63 -4.14 -3.22 -25.84
C GLU A 63 -2.88 -2.74 -25.12
N SER A 64 -1.74 -2.82 -25.84
CA SER A 64 -0.42 -2.42 -25.35
C SER A 64 -0.28 -0.90 -25.15
N ASP A 65 -1.31 -0.11 -25.47
CA ASP A 65 -1.35 1.34 -25.29
C ASP A 65 -2.04 1.78 -23.98
N THR A 66 -2.55 0.83 -23.20
CA THR A 66 -3.32 1.09 -21.98
C THR A 66 -2.55 0.61 -20.76
N LEU A 67 -2.22 1.54 -19.85
CA LEU A 67 -1.67 1.23 -18.53
C LEU A 67 -2.78 0.74 -17.58
N LYS A 68 -2.56 -0.36 -16.87
CA LYS A 68 -3.47 -0.86 -15.82
C LYS A 68 -2.85 -0.57 -14.46
N ILE A 69 -3.58 0.11 -13.58
CA ILE A 69 -3.17 0.39 -12.21
C ILE A 69 -4.05 -0.43 -11.27
N PHE A 70 -3.46 -1.46 -10.67
CA PHE A 70 -4.09 -2.27 -9.64
C PHE A 70 -3.68 -1.75 -8.27
N MET A 71 -4.63 -1.45 -7.40
CA MET A 71 -4.35 -0.90 -6.07
C MET A 71 -5.11 -1.62 -4.97
N MET A 72 -4.41 -1.84 -3.87
CA MET A 72 -4.91 -2.42 -2.63
C MET A 72 -4.88 -1.37 -1.50
N PRO A 73 -5.68 -1.52 -0.44
CA PRO A 73 -5.75 -0.55 0.65
C PRO A 73 -4.54 -0.57 1.59
N GLU A 74 -4.45 0.43 2.46
CA GLU A 74 -3.50 0.46 3.57
C GLU A 74 -3.70 -0.75 4.50
N PHE A 75 -2.64 -1.19 5.18
CA PHE A 75 -2.60 -2.30 6.14
C PHE A 75 -2.91 -3.67 5.57
N PHE A 76 -2.91 -3.84 4.25
CA PHE A 76 -3.14 -5.14 3.65
C PHE A 76 -2.14 -6.19 4.16
N PHE A 77 -0.87 -5.80 4.30
CA PHE A 77 0.18 -6.61 4.90
C PHE A 77 0.49 -6.11 6.31
N ARG A 78 -0.47 -6.35 7.22
CA ARG A 78 -0.32 -6.18 8.67
C ARG A 78 -0.51 -7.53 9.34
N GLY A 79 0.58 -8.08 9.87
CA GLY A 79 0.58 -9.38 10.54
C GLY A 79 -0.26 -9.39 11.84
N PRO A 80 -0.47 -10.57 12.45
CA PRO A 80 -1.29 -10.73 13.65
C PRO A 80 -0.73 -9.98 14.87
N THR A 81 0.54 -9.58 14.84
CA THR A 81 1.19 -8.79 15.90
C THR A 81 1.11 -7.27 15.66
N GLY A 82 0.46 -6.85 14.58
CA GLY A 82 0.37 -5.45 14.12
C GLY A 82 1.50 -5.01 13.19
N ALA A 83 2.58 -5.77 13.08
CA ALA A 83 3.71 -5.52 12.16
C ALA A 83 4.61 -6.76 12.01
N TYR A 84 5.20 -6.95 10.83
CA TYR A 84 6.17 -8.02 10.53
C TYR A 84 7.59 -7.66 10.94
N ASP A 85 8.42 -8.66 11.22
CA ASP A 85 9.87 -8.49 11.38
C ASP A 85 10.55 -8.16 10.03
N MET A 86 11.79 -7.65 10.05
CA MET A 86 12.47 -7.21 8.82
C MET A 86 12.68 -8.35 7.81
N ASP A 87 13.04 -9.55 8.27
CA ASP A 87 13.24 -10.72 7.40
C ASP A 87 11.93 -11.18 6.74
N ASP A 88 10.83 -11.10 7.48
CA ASP A 88 9.48 -11.37 6.98
C ASP A 88 9.08 -10.35 5.90
N VAL A 89 9.40 -9.07 6.10
CA VAL A 89 9.15 -8.03 5.09
C VAL A 89 9.99 -8.27 3.83
N ALA A 90 11.26 -8.62 3.95
CA ALA A 90 12.11 -8.93 2.79
C ALA A 90 11.56 -10.13 2.01
N THR A 91 11.12 -11.18 2.72
CA THR A 91 10.47 -12.36 2.14
C THR A 91 9.20 -12.00 1.39
N LEU A 92 8.33 -11.18 2.00
CA LEU A 92 7.10 -10.69 1.40
C LEU A 92 7.36 -9.89 0.12
N VAL A 93 8.29 -8.93 0.15
CA VAL A 93 8.63 -8.11 -1.03
C VAL A 93 9.12 -8.99 -2.18
N ALA A 94 10.00 -9.95 -1.91
CA ALA A 94 10.48 -10.88 -2.92
C ALA A 94 9.34 -11.73 -3.52
N ALA A 95 8.40 -12.19 -2.69
CA ALA A 95 7.24 -12.96 -3.14
C ALA A 95 6.28 -12.14 -4.02
N LEU A 96 6.00 -10.88 -3.65
CA LEU A 96 5.18 -9.97 -4.46
C LEU A 96 5.84 -9.64 -5.80
N GLN A 97 7.15 -9.42 -5.81
CA GLN A 97 7.91 -9.23 -7.05
C GLN A 97 7.83 -10.47 -7.95
N ALA A 98 7.99 -11.66 -7.37
CA ALA A 98 7.88 -12.91 -8.10
C ALA A 98 6.50 -13.11 -8.73
N ALA A 99 5.42 -12.65 -8.07
CA ALA A 99 4.05 -12.78 -8.57
C ALA A 99 3.79 -11.97 -9.86
N VAL A 100 4.54 -10.89 -10.12
CA VAL A 100 4.26 -9.96 -11.23
C VAL A 100 5.43 -9.79 -12.21
N LYS A 101 6.47 -10.62 -12.11
CA LYS A 101 7.65 -10.53 -12.99
C LYS A 101 7.40 -10.95 -14.44
N ASP A 102 6.38 -11.78 -14.68
CA ASP A 102 6.07 -12.33 -16.01
C ASP A 102 5.67 -11.26 -17.03
N ALA A 103 6.11 -11.42 -18.28
CA ALA A 103 5.91 -10.44 -19.36
C ALA A 103 4.44 -10.11 -19.63
N SER A 104 3.51 -10.98 -19.27
CA SER A 104 2.08 -10.72 -19.40
C SER A 104 1.56 -9.62 -18.44
N TRP A 105 2.41 -9.16 -17.51
CA TRP A 105 2.16 -8.01 -16.62
C TRP A 105 2.86 -6.73 -17.08
N LYS A 106 3.49 -6.71 -18.26
CA LYS A 106 4.27 -5.56 -18.76
C LYS A 106 3.48 -4.26 -18.92
N ASP A 107 2.15 -4.30 -18.91
CA ASP A 107 1.28 -3.11 -18.99
C ASP A 107 0.54 -2.83 -17.68
N TRP A 108 1.04 -3.39 -16.58
CA TRP A 108 0.47 -3.25 -15.24
C TRP A 108 1.43 -2.53 -14.29
N LEU A 109 0.85 -1.70 -13.43
CA LEU A 109 1.47 -1.11 -12.26
C LEU A 109 0.67 -1.58 -11.04
N PHE A 110 1.36 -2.18 -10.09
CA PHE A 110 0.76 -2.70 -8.86
C PHE A 110 1.10 -1.78 -7.70
N VAL A 111 0.09 -1.35 -6.95
CA VAL A 111 0.21 -0.67 -5.67
C VAL A 111 -0.32 -1.65 -4.63
N PHE A 112 0.57 -2.42 -4.01
CA PHE A 112 0.23 -3.58 -3.17
C PHE A 112 -0.36 -3.21 -1.80
N GLY A 113 -0.95 -2.02 -1.67
CA GLY A 113 -1.37 -1.49 -0.38
C GLY A 113 -0.14 -1.21 0.48
N SER A 114 -0.31 -1.18 1.80
CA SER A 114 0.81 -0.95 2.70
C SER A 114 1.25 -2.20 3.47
N ILE A 115 2.57 -2.26 3.70
CA ILE A 115 3.28 -3.24 4.49
C ILE A 115 3.69 -2.55 5.79
N VAL A 116 3.31 -3.14 6.92
CA VAL A 116 3.73 -2.67 8.24
C VAL A 116 4.82 -3.58 8.76
N GLY A 117 6.04 -3.07 8.82
CA GLY A 117 7.15 -3.77 9.46
C GLY A 117 7.65 -3.05 10.70
N LYS A 118 8.47 -3.75 11.49
CA LYS A 118 9.01 -3.28 12.76
C LYS A 118 10.51 -3.48 12.87
N SER A 119 11.17 -2.55 13.55
CA SER A 119 12.55 -2.67 14.01
C SER A 119 12.64 -2.29 15.48
N PHE A 120 13.76 -2.67 16.10
CA PHE A 120 14.02 -2.40 17.50
C PHE A 120 15.34 -1.65 17.66
N THR A 121 15.34 -0.62 18.49
CA THR A 121 16.58 0.02 18.94
C THR A 121 17.41 -0.98 19.74
N THR A 122 18.72 -0.98 19.55
CA THR A 122 19.64 -1.79 20.34
C THR A 122 20.30 -0.95 21.45
N LYS A 123 20.60 -1.57 22.59
CA LYS A 123 21.47 -1.01 23.63
C LYS A 123 22.68 -1.92 23.87
N GLU A 124 23.74 -1.32 24.36
CA GLU A 124 24.92 -2.06 24.79
C GLU A 124 24.63 -2.79 26.12
N GLN A 125 25.08 -4.04 26.26
CA GLN A 125 24.94 -4.78 27.52
C GLN A 125 25.89 -4.27 28.60
N SER A 126 25.69 -4.63 29.87
CA SER A 126 26.70 -4.37 30.92
C SER A 126 27.95 -5.21 30.68
N PHE A 127 29.11 -4.73 31.16
CA PHE A 127 30.40 -5.39 30.98
C PHE A 127 30.39 -6.89 31.35
N PHE A 128 29.76 -7.23 32.48
CA PHE A 128 29.69 -8.62 32.95
C PHE A 128 28.88 -9.54 32.03
N LEU A 129 27.78 -9.05 31.46
CA LEU A 129 26.95 -9.84 30.53
C LEU A 129 27.64 -10.02 29.16
N ARG A 130 28.45 -9.05 28.72
CA ARG A 130 29.23 -9.13 27.47
C ARG A 130 30.29 -10.23 27.47
N LEU A 131 30.80 -10.62 28.65
CA LEU A 131 31.77 -11.71 28.76
C LEU A 131 31.19 -13.06 28.29
N PHE A 132 29.87 -13.22 28.30
CA PHE A 132 29.18 -14.47 27.97
C PHE A 132 28.05 -14.28 26.93
N GLY A 133 27.99 -13.15 26.24
CA GLY A 133 26.84 -12.79 25.41
C GLY A 133 27.12 -11.71 24.35
N PRO A 134 26.12 -11.39 23.52
CA PRO A 134 26.27 -10.40 22.46
C PRO A 134 26.46 -8.99 23.05
N ARG A 135 27.34 -8.21 22.43
CA ARG A 135 27.66 -6.83 22.85
C ARG A 135 26.42 -5.93 22.89
N PHE A 136 25.54 -6.07 21.90
CA PHE A 136 24.32 -5.30 21.74
C PHE A 136 23.11 -6.22 21.82
N VAL A 137 22.05 -5.73 22.48
CA VAL A 137 20.76 -6.43 22.56
C VAL A 137 19.62 -5.46 22.28
N VAL A 138 18.46 -6.01 21.92
CA VAL A 138 17.22 -5.24 21.77
C VAL A 138 16.90 -4.49 23.07
N ASP A 139 16.70 -3.18 22.95
CA ASP A 139 16.24 -2.35 24.06
C ASP A 139 14.72 -2.35 24.14
N THR A 140 14.18 -3.34 24.85
CA THR A 140 12.74 -3.51 25.07
C THR A 140 12.10 -2.34 25.82
N SER A 141 12.89 -1.44 26.43
CA SER A 141 12.40 -0.22 27.09
C SER A 141 12.05 0.89 26.11
N LYS A 142 12.53 0.82 24.86
CA LYS A 142 12.25 1.81 23.83
C LYS A 142 10.97 1.47 23.06
N PRO A 143 10.32 2.48 22.46
CA PRO A 143 9.26 2.25 21.48
C PRO A 143 9.77 1.37 20.33
N VAL A 144 8.85 0.57 19.77
CA VAL A 144 9.09 -0.21 18.57
C VAL A 144 9.02 0.74 17.38
N GLU A 145 10.04 0.73 16.54
CA GLU A 145 10.08 1.53 15.32
C GLU A 145 9.25 0.83 14.26
N ILE A 146 8.36 1.58 13.61
CA ILE A 146 7.41 1.06 12.64
C ILE A 146 7.63 1.75 11.30
N TYR A 147 7.84 0.97 10.25
CA TYR A 147 7.81 1.46 8.88
C TYR A 147 6.55 0.92 8.20
N ASN A 148 5.62 1.83 7.93
CA ASN A 148 4.41 1.57 7.15
C ASN A 148 4.64 2.14 5.75
N TYR A 149 4.76 1.31 4.73
CA TYR A 149 5.08 1.79 3.38
C TYR A 149 4.30 1.02 2.31
N CYS A 150 4.04 1.69 1.19
CA CYS A 150 3.47 1.08 0.01
C CYS A 150 4.58 0.62 -0.94
N LEU A 151 4.52 -0.64 -1.38
CA LEU A 151 5.32 -1.15 -2.49
C LEU A 151 4.57 -0.91 -3.79
N ILE A 152 5.17 -0.12 -4.68
CA ILE A 152 4.72 0.10 -6.04
C ILE A 152 5.64 -0.72 -6.96
N GLN A 153 5.07 -1.60 -7.77
CA GLN A 153 5.84 -2.49 -8.63
C GLN A 153 5.34 -2.39 -10.07
N LYS A 154 6.23 -2.00 -10.99
CA LYS A 154 5.98 -2.20 -12.41
C LYS A 154 6.06 -3.70 -12.70
N GLY A 155 5.04 -4.27 -13.33
CA GLY A 155 5.01 -5.68 -13.74
C GLY A 155 5.78 -5.94 -15.03
N GLY A 156 6.10 -7.21 -15.29
CA GLY A 156 6.70 -7.68 -16.54
C GLY A 156 8.18 -7.37 -16.73
N PHE A 157 8.93 -7.23 -15.63
CA PHE A 157 10.36 -6.90 -15.65
C PHE A 157 11.28 -8.11 -15.90
N GLY A 158 10.75 -9.35 -15.94
CA GLY A 158 11.52 -10.55 -16.25
C GLY A 158 12.39 -11.07 -15.10
N ASN A 159 13.41 -11.88 -15.44
CA ASN A 159 14.24 -12.62 -14.47
C ASN A 159 15.67 -12.07 -14.34
N ALA A 160 15.97 -10.91 -14.93
CA ALA A 160 17.31 -10.33 -14.79
C ALA A 160 17.59 -9.99 -13.31
N SER A 161 18.82 -10.26 -12.86
CA SER A 161 19.23 -9.97 -11.48
C SER A 161 19.00 -8.49 -11.15
N GLY A 162 18.35 -8.20 -10.02
CA GLY A 162 18.01 -6.84 -9.60
C GLY A 162 16.85 -6.18 -10.36
N ALA A 163 16.25 -6.83 -11.36
CA ALA A 163 15.17 -6.23 -12.16
C ALA A 163 13.92 -5.90 -11.34
N GLY A 164 13.58 -6.71 -10.34
CA GLY A 164 12.46 -6.46 -9.42
C GLY A 164 12.64 -5.13 -8.67
N PRO A 165 13.68 -5.00 -7.83
CA PRO A 165 14.00 -3.76 -7.13
C PRO A 165 14.20 -2.54 -8.05
N ALA A 166 14.80 -2.72 -9.23
CA ALA A 166 14.98 -1.63 -10.20
C ALA A 166 13.63 -1.10 -10.74
N SER A 167 12.63 -1.98 -10.84
CA SER A 167 11.28 -1.71 -11.36
C SER A 167 10.28 -1.33 -10.26
N ALA A 168 10.75 -1.16 -9.02
CA ALA A 168 9.94 -0.89 -7.84
C ALA A 168 10.14 0.53 -7.32
N ARG A 169 9.16 1.00 -6.54
CA ARG A 169 9.24 2.20 -5.70
C ARG A 169 8.65 1.89 -4.33
N ALA A 170 9.19 2.47 -3.26
CA ALA A 170 8.61 2.40 -1.93
C ALA A 170 8.27 3.80 -1.42
N VAL A 171 7.03 3.98 -0.96
CA VAL A 171 6.55 5.24 -0.39
C VAL A 171 6.19 4.98 1.07
N MET A 172 6.91 5.62 1.99
CA MET A 172 6.69 5.45 3.42
C MET A 172 5.62 6.42 3.89
N LYS A 173 4.66 5.96 4.67
CA LYS A 173 3.68 6.79 5.35
C LYS A 173 4.38 7.66 6.39
N GLN A 174 4.05 8.96 6.41
CA GLN A 174 4.69 9.90 7.32
C GLN A 174 3.94 10.00 8.65
N LEU A 175 2.60 9.94 8.65
CA LEU A 175 1.80 10.26 9.82
C LEU A 175 1.13 9.03 10.42
N LYS A 176 1.31 8.75 11.72
CA LYS A 176 0.57 7.70 12.43
C LYS A 176 -0.86 8.15 12.73
N SER A 177 -1.86 7.38 12.30
CA SER A 177 -3.28 7.58 12.60
C SER A 177 -3.74 6.67 13.73
N GLY A 178 -4.93 6.94 14.30
CA GLY A 178 -5.53 6.08 15.32
C GLY A 178 -5.88 4.66 14.84
N MET A 179 -5.88 4.41 13.53
CA MET A 179 -6.13 3.08 12.94
C MET A 179 -4.85 2.27 12.69
N ASP A 180 -3.67 2.88 12.79
CA ASP A 180 -2.39 2.18 12.56
C ASP A 180 -2.19 1.05 13.56
N PHE A 181 -2.53 1.32 14.83
CA PHE A 181 -2.40 0.37 15.92
C PHE A 181 -3.55 0.49 16.90
N ILE A 182 -3.94 -0.64 17.49
CA ILE A 182 -4.97 -0.74 18.51
C ILE A 182 -4.43 -0.12 19.82
N PRO A 183 -5.17 0.80 20.47
CA PRO A 183 -4.79 1.31 21.79
C PRO A 183 -4.65 0.18 22.82
N LYS A 184 -3.70 0.27 23.75
CA LYS A 184 -3.46 -0.77 24.76
C LYS A 184 -4.73 -1.17 25.52
N ALA A 185 -5.60 -0.21 25.82
CA ALA A 185 -6.86 -0.45 26.51
C ALA A 185 -7.84 -1.33 25.71
N LYS A 186 -7.76 -1.34 24.37
CA LYS A 186 -8.61 -2.10 23.47
C LYS A 186 -7.93 -3.33 22.88
N LEU A 187 -6.61 -3.46 22.98
CA LEU A 187 -5.89 -4.60 22.44
C LEU A 187 -6.16 -5.86 23.26
N SER A 188 -6.47 -6.95 22.57
CA SER A 188 -6.45 -8.29 23.16
C SER A 188 -5.10 -8.92 22.90
N GLY A 189 -4.35 -9.24 23.97
CA GLY A 189 -3.06 -9.92 23.88
C GLY A 189 -1.85 -9.03 24.17
N SER A 190 -0.69 -9.47 23.68
CA SER A 190 0.64 -8.86 23.90
C SER A 190 1.28 -8.34 22.62
N GLU A 191 0.48 -8.12 21.58
CA GLU A 191 0.85 -7.51 20.32
C GLU A 191 1.28 -6.05 20.52
N ILE A 192 1.72 -5.37 19.46
CA ILE A 192 2.20 -4.00 19.57
C ILE A 192 1.00 -3.05 19.77
N PRO A 193 0.88 -2.38 20.92
CA PRO A 193 -0.16 -1.39 21.12
C PRO A 193 0.27 -0.04 20.54
N PHE A 194 -0.71 0.82 20.27
CA PHE A 194 -0.51 2.15 19.70
C PHE A 194 0.54 3.01 20.41
N GLU A 195 0.60 2.91 21.73
CA GLU A 195 1.47 3.68 22.60
C GLU A 195 2.94 3.27 22.49
N ARG A 196 3.21 2.03 22.07
CA ARG A 196 4.59 1.54 21.85
C ARG A 196 5.07 1.70 20.41
N ALA A 197 4.17 1.92 19.46
CA ALA A 197 4.50 2.10 18.06
C ALA A 197 5.01 3.52 17.78
N LYS A 198 6.25 3.66 17.33
CA LYS A 198 6.85 4.91 16.86
C LYS A 198 7.00 4.84 15.33
N PRO A 199 6.29 5.67 14.55
CA PRO A 199 6.48 5.68 13.10
C PRO A 199 7.90 6.15 12.77
N LEU A 200 8.51 5.49 11.79
CA LEU A 200 9.68 6.00 11.09
C LEU A 200 9.23 6.99 10.04
N GLU A 201 9.99 8.07 9.90
CA GLU A 201 9.77 9.07 8.87
C GLU A 201 10.61 8.72 7.62
N PRO A 202 10.14 9.06 6.41
CA PRO A 202 10.96 8.90 5.20
C PRO A 202 12.26 9.69 5.31
N THR A 203 13.34 9.14 4.73
CA THR A 203 14.66 9.77 4.81
C THR A 203 14.69 10.98 3.88
N ARG A 204 14.61 12.19 4.44
CA ARG A 204 14.85 13.43 3.70
C ARG A 204 16.34 13.76 3.75
N GLU A 205 17.14 12.99 3.01
CA GLU A 205 18.58 13.28 2.91
C GLU A 205 18.77 14.70 2.35
N PHE A 206 19.74 15.44 2.89
CA PHE A 206 20.15 16.80 2.48
C PHE A 206 19.25 18.00 2.86
N GLY A 207 18.33 17.87 3.82
CA GLY A 207 17.56 19.02 4.30
C GLY A 207 16.66 19.66 3.24
N THR A 208 16.35 18.91 2.18
CA THR A 208 15.43 19.36 1.14
C THR A 208 13.99 19.19 1.60
N THR A 209 13.13 20.16 1.30
CA THR A 209 11.67 20.05 1.46
C THR A 209 11.01 19.27 0.32
N SER A 210 11.83 18.53 -0.46
CA SER A 210 11.38 17.73 -1.59
C SER A 210 10.80 16.41 -1.09
N ASP A 211 9.72 15.96 -1.72
CA ASP A 211 9.16 14.62 -1.54
C ASP A 211 9.35 13.79 -2.83
N ILE A 212 10.32 14.19 -3.67
CA ILE A 212 10.72 13.50 -4.91
C ILE A 212 11.77 12.44 -4.57
N GLN A 213 11.51 11.22 -5.01
CA GLN A 213 12.44 10.09 -4.85
C GLN A 213 13.74 10.35 -5.60
N ILE A 214 14.84 10.16 -4.87
CA ILE A 214 16.21 10.11 -5.36
C ILE A 214 16.60 8.65 -5.63
N THR A 215 16.13 7.73 -4.79
CA THR A 215 16.33 6.29 -4.94
C THR A 215 14.99 5.55 -4.81
N ASN A 216 14.91 4.35 -5.38
CA ASN A 216 13.68 3.57 -5.42
C ASN A 216 13.06 3.27 -4.04
N TYR A 217 13.84 3.34 -2.95
CA TYR A 217 13.42 2.92 -1.61
C TYR A 217 13.68 3.99 -0.53
N ASP A 218 13.76 5.28 -0.88
CA ASP A 218 13.97 6.35 0.11
C ASP A 218 12.70 6.75 0.90
N GLY A 219 11.52 6.30 0.46
CA GLY A 219 10.25 6.53 1.13
C GLY A 219 9.52 7.82 0.72
N SER A 220 10.08 8.62 -0.18
CA SER A 220 9.46 9.86 -0.66
C SER A 220 8.24 9.57 -1.55
N SER A 221 7.25 10.47 -1.59
CA SER A 221 5.94 10.23 -2.22
C SER A 221 5.89 10.36 -3.74
N ILE A 222 6.84 11.07 -4.34
CA ILE A 222 6.78 11.49 -5.74
C ILE A 222 7.82 10.72 -6.54
N PHE A 223 7.38 10.00 -7.58
CA PHE A 223 8.25 9.16 -8.39
C PHE A 223 7.79 9.12 -9.86
N GLN A 224 8.67 8.64 -10.74
CA GLN A 224 8.37 8.46 -12.15
C GLN A 224 8.50 6.99 -12.60
N ILE A 225 7.53 6.55 -13.39
CA ILE A 225 7.51 5.24 -14.07
C ILE A 225 6.87 5.45 -15.45
N ASP A 226 7.51 4.93 -16.50
CA ASP A 226 7.02 4.98 -17.89
C ASP A 226 6.67 6.40 -18.40
N GLY A 227 7.42 7.40 -17.94
CA GLY A 227 7.24 8.81 -18.34
C GLY A 227 6.08 9.54 -17.63
N LEU A 228 5.37 8.87 -16.73
CA LEU A 228 4.33 9.47 -15.89
C LEU A 228 4.89 9.82 -14.50
N THR A 229 4.48 10.97 -13.96
CA THR A 229 4.79 11.40 -12.60
C THR A 229 3.65 11.04 -11.67
N TYR A 230 3.97 10.27 -10.63
CA TYR A 230 3.04 9.83 -9.61
C TYR A 230 3.29 10.57 -8.31
N GLY A 231 2.23 10.82 -7.56
CA GLY A 231 2.30 11.17 -6.14
C GLY A 231 1.47 10.17 -5.35
N LEU A 232 2.01 9.59 -4.28
CA LEU A 232 1.28 8.66 -3.43
C LEU A 232 1.22 9.16 -2.00
N GLU A 233 0.02 9.16 -1.40
CA GLU A 233 -0.19 9.49 0.01
C GLU A 233 -0.93 8.35 0.70
N VAL A 234 -0.39 7.87 1.83
CA VAL A 234 -1.02 6.78 2.56
C VAL A 234 -1.99 7.34 3.61
N CYS A 235 -3.28 7.19 3.37
CA CYS A 235 -4.36 7.48 4.32
C CYS A 235 -4.29 8.88 4.97
N LEU A 236 -3.83 8.95 6.23
CA LEU A 236 -3.72 10.20 6.98
C LEU A 236 -2.79 11.22 6.30
N ASP A 237 -1.78 10.77 5.54
CA ASP A 237 -0.91 11.65 4.76
C ASP A 237 -1.74 12.51 3.78
N HIS A 238 -2.77 11.91 3.15
CA HIS A 238 -3.68 12.62 2.24
C HIS A 238 -4.57 13.61 2.99
N LEU A 239 -5.16 13.18 4.11
CA LEU A 239 -6.00 14.04 4.95
C LEU A 239 -5.23 15.24 5.53
N LYS A 240 -3.92 15.10 5.67
CA LYS A 240 -2.99 16.15 6.12
C LYS A 240 -2.23 16.81 4.98
N GLN A 241 -2.62 16.51 3.74
CA GLN A 241 -2.19 17.19 2.53
C GLN A 241 -0.66 17.14 2.35
N ARG A 242 -0.02 16.00 2.62
CA ARG A 242 1.45 15.82 2.53
C ARG A 242 1.99 16.36 1.21
N LEU A 243 1.41 15.97 0.09
CA LEU A 243 1.86 16.42 -1.24
C LEU A 243 1.54 17.89 -1.50
N LYS A 244 0.42 18.40 -1.00
CA LYS A 244 0.05 19.83 -1.17
C LYS A 244 1.04 20.76 -0.50
N ASN A 245 1.64 20.30 0.59
CA ASN A 245 2.59 21.05 1.40
C ASN A 245 4.04 20.95 0.89
N VAL A 246 4.28 20.28 -0.25
CA VAL A 246 5.59 20.23 -0.90
C VAL A 246 5.88 21.57 -1.60
N ALA A 247 6.98 22.22 -1.24
CA ALA A 247 7.29 23.59 -1.67
C ALA A 247 7.47 23.75 -3.19
N LYS A 248 7.98 22.72 -3.87
CA LYS A 248 8.20 22.69 -5.33
C LYS A 248 7.62 21.41 -5.91
N LEU A 249 6.30 21.28 -5.82
CA LEU A 249 5.58 20.12 -6.33
C LEU A 249 5.66 20.08 -7.87
N PRO A 250 6.24 19.03 -8.49
CA PRO A 250 6.16 18.85 -9.93
C PRO A 250 4.72 18.53 -10.36
N PRO A 251 4.36 18.74 -11.65
CA PRO A 251 3.04 18.34 -12.15
C PRO A 251 2.81 16.84 -11.96
N ILE A 252 1.83 16.48 -11.12
CA ILE A 252 1.48 15.08 -10.86
C ILE A 252 0.45 14.63 -11.89
N ASP A 253 0.74 13.55 -12.63
CA ASP A 253 -0.20 12.96 -13.59
C ASP A 253 -1.27 12.13 -12.88
N ILE A 254 -0.84 11.32 -11.91
CA ILE A 254 -1.69 10.39 -11.17
C ILE A 254 -1.35 10.47 -9.68
N GLN A 255 -2.34 10.85 -8.87
CA GLN A 255 -2.27 10.83 -7.41
C GLN A 255 -2.94 9.56 -6.88
N LEU A 256 -2.22 8.79 -6.07
CA LEU A 256 -2.64 7.49 -5.53
C LEU A 256 -2.86 7.61 -4.01
N VAL A 257 -3.98 7.09 -3.54
CA VAL A 257 -4.37 7.17 -2.12
C VAL A 257 -4.83 5.79 -1.63
N PRO A 258 -3.90 4.84 -1.36
CA PRO A 258 -4.24 3.66 -0.58
C PRO A 258 -4.54 4.07 0.86
N SER A 259 -5.67 3.60 1.40
CA SER A 259 -6.11 4.03 2.73
C SER A 259 -6.85 2.94 3.50
N CYS A 260 -7.06 3.20 4.78
CA CYS A 260 -7.93 2.44 5.66
C CYS A 260 -8.69 3.45 6.54
N GLY A 261 -9.82 3.95 6.02
CA GLY A 261 -10.70 4.94 6.64
C GLY A 261 -10.54 6.37 6.12
N ALA A 262 -9.92 6.58 4.95
CA ALA A 262 -9.82 7.89 4.30
C ALA A 262 -10.47 7.88 2.91
N SER A 263 -10.93 9.06 2.49
CA SER A 263 -11.48 9.29 1.15
C SER A 263 -10.78 10.48 0.49
N ILE A 264 -10.94 10.61 -0.83
CA ILE A 264 -10.39 11.75 -1.59
C ILE A 264 -10.93 13.06 -1.01
N GLN A 265 -10.03 13.94 -0.58
CA GLN A 265 -10.37 15.28 -0.12
C GLN A 265 -10.07 16.30 -1.21
N ASN A 266 -11.07 17.09 -1.60
CA ASN A 266 -10.92 18.10 -2.66
C ASN A 266 -9.77 19.08 -2.41
N ASN A 267 -9.54 19.44 -1.14
CA ASN A 267 -8.45 20.35 -0.75
C ASN A 267 -7.06 19.69 -0.74
N ALA A 268 -6.97 18.36 -0.84
CA ALA A 268 -5.73 17.59 -0.90
C ALA A 268 -5.37 17.12 -2.34
N ILE A 269 -6.22 17.42 -3.33
CA ILE A 269 -5.95 17.10 -4.73
C ILE A 269 -4.78 17.95 -5.24
N VAL A 270 -3.77 17.26 -5.79
CA VAL A 270 -2.60 17.88 -6.40
C VAL A 270 -2.30 17.40 -7.82
N ALA A 271 -3.02 16.37 -8.30
CA ALA A 271 -2.94 15.97 -9.70
C ALA A 271 -3.24 17.18 -10.61
N LYS A 272 -2.47 17.29 -11.70
CA LYS A 272 -2.59 18.39 -12.67
C LYS A 272 -3.94 18.33 -13.39
N LYS A 273 -4.30 19.42 -14.09
CA LYS A 273 -5.50 19.45 -14.95
C LYS A 273 -5.49 18.26 -15.91
N ASP A 274 -6.63 17.57 -16.03
CA ASP A 274 -6.82 16.34 -16.82
C ASP A 274 -6.03 15.11 -16.32
N GLY A 275 -5.34 15.23 -15.19
CA GLY A 275 -4.78 14.11 -14.42
C GLY A 275 -5.81 13.41 -13.55
N PHE A 276 -5.37 12.41 -12.77
CA PHE A 276 -6.26 11.54 -12.01
C PHE A 276 -5.91 11.47 -10.53
N VAL A 277 -6.91 11.28 -9.69
CA VAL A 277 -6.77 10.90 -8.28
C VAL A 277 -7.52 9.60 -8.06
N PHE A 278 -6.85 8.59 -7.52
CA PHE A 278 -7.41 7.26 -7.31
C PHE A 278 -7.25 6.84 -5.85
N ASN A 279 -8.34 6.37 -5.24
CA ASN A 279 -8.39 5.92 -3.86
C ASN A 279 -8.91 4.48 -3.78
N CYS A 280 -8.32 3.72 -2.86
CA CYS A 280 -8.72 2.36 -2.51
C CYS A 280 -8.62 2.24 -0.99
N ASP A 281 -9.76 2.05 -0.34
CA ASP A 281 -9.93 2.19 1.09
C ASP A 281 -10.36 0.86 1.75
N GLY A 282 -9.64 0.48 2.81
CA GLY A 282 -9.85 -0.78 3.50
C GLY A 282 -10.79 -0.73 4.71
N TYR A 283 -11.57 0.34 4.91
CA TYR A 283 -12.40 0.46 6.12
C TYR A 283 -13.76 1.14 5.91
N ALA A 284 -13.82 2.27 5.19
CA ALA A 284 -15.03 3.03 4.94
C ALA A 284 -16.17 2.12 4.45
N ASP A 285 -17.41 2.36 4.84
CA ASP A 285 -18.61 1.57 4.50
C ASP A 285 -18.67 0.06 4.87
N TYR A 286 -17.59 -0.59 5.29
CA TYR A 286 -17.66 -1.95 5.87
C TYR A 286 -18.43 -1.98 7.19
N ASP A 287 -18.34 -0.92 7.99
CA ASP A 287 -19.12 -0.75 9.23
C ASP A 287 -20.62 -0.65 8.97
N ARG A 288 -21.02 -0.30 7.74
CA ARG A 288 -22.42 -0.27 7.29
C ARG A 288 -22.84 -1.58 6.60
N GLN A 289 -21.94 -2.56 6.51
CA GLN A 289 -22.11 -3.79 5.72
C GLN A 289 -22.41 -3.52 4.23
N VAL A 290 -22.07 -2.34 3.73
CA VAL A 290 -22.26 -1.97 2.32
C VAL A 290 -20.88 -1.89 1.69
N LEU A 291 -20.56 -2.83 0.79
CA LEU A 291 -19.32 -2.82 0.01
C LEU A 291 -19.40 -1.72 -1.07
N GLY A 292 -19.50 -0.44 -0.69
CA GLY A 292 -20.07 0.59 -1.57
C GLY A 292 -19.58 2.02 -1.36
N GLY A 293 -18.31 2.24 -1.07
CA GLY A 293 -17.71 3.59 -1.11
C GLY A 293 -16.21 3.65 -0.87
N ASN A 294 -15.61 2.48 -0.68
CA ASN A 294 -14.19 2.19 -0.49
C ASN A 294 -13.28 2.42 -1.69
N SER A 295 -13.77 3.01 -2.77
CA SER A 295 -12.92 3.37 -3.89
C SER A 295 -13.50 4.53 -4.64
N ALA A 296 -12.64 5.43 -5.08
CA ALA A 296 -13.03 6.60 -5.85
C ALA A 296 -11.99 6.90 -6.91
N LEU A 297 -12.46 7.35 -8.07
CA LEU A 297 -11.62 7.86 -9.14
C LEU A 297 -12.13 9.26 -9.50
N VAL A 298 -11.23 10.23 -9.52
CA VAL A 298 -11.53 11.61 -9.92
C VAL A 298 -10.62 11.98 -11.08
N LYS A 299 -11.20 12.51 -12.16
CA LYS A 299 -10.45 13.18 -13.22
C LYS A 299 -10.48 14.69 -12.96
N VAL A 300 -9.30 15.29 -12.78
CA VAL A 300 -9.17 16.69 -12.39
C VAL A 300 -9.70 17.60 -13.51
N GLY A 301 -10.72 18.40 -13.18
CA GLY A 301 -11.40 19.28 -14.13
C GLY A 301 -12.66 18.68 -14.77
N THR A 302 -12.90 17.37 -14.64
CA THR A 302 -14.15 16.71 -15.08
C THR A 302 -14.99 16.26 -13.89
N GLY A 303 -14.37 15.84 -12.80
CA GLY A 303 -15.05 15.35 -11.60
C GLY A 303 -14.91 13.84 -11.40
N ALA A 304 -15.80 13.26 -10.60
CA ALA A 304 -15.80 11.85 -10.29
C ALA A 304 -16.06 11.00 -11.55
N VAL A 305 -15.26 9.95 -11.73
CA VAL A 305 -15.51 8.92 -12.74
C VAL A 305 -16.41 7.86 -12.10
N THR A 306 -17.65 7.81 -12.55
CA THR A 306 -18.67 6.89 -12.05
C THR A 306 -18.64 5.54 -12.79
N ALA A 307 -19.34 4.55 -12.23
CA ALA A 307 -19.60 3.23 -12.81
C ALA A 307 -18.40 2.26 -12.95
N PRO A 308 -17.73 1.87 -11.86
CA PRO A 308 -16.90 0.68 -11.90
C PRO A 308 -17.77 -0.56 -12.11
N LYS A 309 -17.24 -1.55 -12.86
CA LYS A 309 -17.75 -2.93 -12.79
C LYS A 309 -17.21 -3.55 -11.50
N SER A 310 -18.10 -4.07 -10.67
CA SER A 310 -17.73 -4.73 -9.41
C SER A 310 -17.99 -6.23 -9.50
N PHE A 311 -17.09 -7.02 -8.91
CA PHE A 311 -17.28 -8.44 -8.73
C PHE A 311 -16.52 -8.92 -7.49
N THR A 312 -17.06 -9.90 -6.80
CA THR A 312 -16.44 -10.47 -5.62
C THR A 312 -15.11 -11.13 -5.98
N ALA A 313 -14.07 -10.84 -5.20
CA ALA A 313 -12.77 -11.50 -5.33
C ALA A 313 -12.90 -13.01 -5.06
N VAL A 314 -11.90 -13.82 -5.47
CA VAL A 314 -11.86 -15.26 -5.17
C VAL A 314 -12.18 -15.50 -3.69
N SER A 315 -13.14 -16.39 -3.42
CA SER A 315 -13.32 -16.95 -2.09
C SER A 315 -12.09 -17.79 -1.73
N SER A 316 -11.17 -17.23 -0.95
CA SER A 316 -10.16 -18.04 -0.26
C SER A 316 -10.79 -18.63 0.99
N ALA A 317 -10.60 -19.95 1.19
CA ALA A 317 -11.04 -20.65 2.39
C ALA A 317 -10.51 -20.02 3.69
N ARG A 318 -9.42 -19.23 3.60
CA ARG A 318 -8.77 -18.57 4.74
C ARG A 318 -8.90 -17.05 4.74
N ALA A 319 -9.66 -16.46 3.80
CA ALA A 319 -9.80 -15.01 3.73
C ALA A 319 -10.34 -14.41 5.05
N SER A 320 -11.26 -15.11 5.72
CA SER A 320 -11.81 -14.71 7.02
C SER A 320 -10.81 -14.79 8.18
N ASP A 321 -9.74 -15.58 8.04
CA ASP A 321 -8.65 -15.65 9.02
C ASP A 321 -7.71 -14.44 8.87
N LEU A 322 -7.58 -13.93 7.64
CA LEU A 322 -6.67 -12.84 7.27
C LEU A 322 -7.32 -11.45 7.35
N TYR A 323 -8.64 -11.35 7.11
CA TYR A 323 -9.38 -10.09 6.98
C TYR A 323 -10.77 -10.19 7.63
N GLY A 324 -11.21 -9.10 8.26
CA GLY A 324 -12.42 -9.08 9.10
C GLY A 324 -13.73 -9.31 8.36
N GLN A 325 -13.77 -9.05 7.06
CA GLN A 325 -14.98 -9.09 6.22
C GLN A 325 -14.80 -9.96 4.96
N GLY A 326 -13.89 -10.94 5.05
CA GLY A 326 -13.63 -11.87 3.95
C GLY A 326 -12.73 -11.31 2.85
N ALA A 327 -12.86 -11.83 1.62
CA ALA A 327 -11.96 -11.57 0.51
C ALA A 327 -12.19 -10.22 -0.21
N GLY A 328 -13.29 -9.52 0.10
CA GLY A 328 -13.63 -8.25 -0.54
C GLY A 328 -14.06 -8.38 -2.00
N GLU A 329 -13.97 -7.28 -2.74
CA GLU A 329 -14.39 -7.18 -4.14
C GLU A 329 -13.38 -6.42 -5.00
N ILE A 330 -13.34 -6.77 -6.29
CA ILE A 330 -12.58 -6.05 -7.30
C ILE A 330 -13.51 -5.07 -8.01
N ARG A 331 -13.03 -3.83 -8.17
CA ARG A 331 -13.70 -2.76 -8.88
C ARG A 331 -12.86 -2.29 -10.05
N VAL A 332 -13.40 -2.43 -11.25
CA VAL A 332 -12.73 -2.06 -12.50
C VAL A 332 -13.39 -0.82 -13.06
N TYR A 333 -12.67 0.30 -13.07
CA TYR A 333 -13.16 1.54 -13.66
C TYR A 333 -13.09 1.50 -15.19
N PRO A 334 -13.94 2.27 -15.89
CA PRO A 334 -13.83 2.43 -17.33
C PRO A 334 -12.46 2.98 -17.73
N THR A 335 -11.92 2.51 -18.86
CA THR A 335 -10.67 3.04 -19.44
C THR A 335 -10.77 4.54 -19.68
N GLN A 336 -9.75 5.29 -19.28
CA GLN A 336 -9.64 6.73 -19.42
C GLN A 336 -8.53 7.10 -20.40
N VAL A 337 -8.69 8.20 -21.13
CA VAL A 337 -7.63 8.74 -21.99
C VAL A 337 -6.62 9.50 -21.14
N LEU A 338 -5.34 9.19 -21.32
CA LEU A 338 -4.23 10.00 -20.79
C LEU A 338 -4.05 11.23 -21.67
N SER A 339 -3.92 12.40 -21.06
CA SER A 339 -3.75 13.67 -21.79
C SER A 339 -2.52 13.61 -22.69
N GLN A 340 -2.63 14.03 -23.95
CA GLN A 340 -1.50 14.02 -24.91
C GLN A 340 -0.35 14.95 -24.51
N SER A 341 -0.54 15.85 -23.55
CA SER A 341 0.56 16.63 -22.94
C SER A 341 1.47 15.79 -22.03
N MET A 342 1.17 14.49 -21.83
CA MET A 342 1.93 13.55 -21.00
C MET A 342 3.06 12.82 -21.75
N VAL A 343 3.24 13.06 -23.07
CA VAL A 343 4.18 12.28 -23.90
C VAL A 343 5.26 13.13 -24.59
N SER A 344 5.15 14.46 -24.60
CA SER A 344 6.11 15.31 -25.32
C SER A 344 6.80 16.32 -24.41
N LYS A 345 8.05 16.00 -24.05
CA LYS A 345 9.23 16.90 -24.01
C LYS A 345 10.40 16.14 -23.40
N LEU A 346 11.05 15.32 -24.23
CA LEU A 346 12.49 15.10 -24.14
C LEU A 346 13.15 16.05 -25.15
#